data_AF-A0A7C0ZDS8-F1
#
_entry.id   AF-A0A7C0ZDS8-F1
#
_cell.length_a   1.000
_cell.length_b   1.000
_cell.length_c   1.000
_cell.angle_alpha   90.00
_cell.angle_beta   90.00
_cell.angle_gamma   90.00
#
_symmetry.space_group_name_H-M   'P 1'
#
loop_
_entity.id
_entity.type
_entity.pdbx_description
1 polymer ?
#
loop_
_entity_poly.entity_id
_entity_poly.type
_entity_poly.pdbx_seq_one_letter_code
_entity_poly.pdbx_strand_id
1 'polypeptide(L)'
;MAGFEAGDGRRHRWEDHRICGGLSLMSSRVRVRIRLHGVGEAVGELIKVLAPLTVEALLRRLPIEGRAHLVDGGVAILIGLGRGEEKAVRDVEAGAMAYWPMEDSLCLY
;
A
#
# COMPACT_ATOMS: atom_id res chain seq x y z
N MET A 1 -22.83 -16.62 -15.99
CA MET A 1 -21.41 -17.00 -16.03
C MET A 1 -20.75 -16.10 -17.07
N ALA A 2 -20.30 -14.92 -16.66
CA ALA A 2 -19.76 -13.91 -17.56
C ALA A 2 -18.25 -13.81 -17.33
N GLY A 3 -17.47 -14.09 -18.37
CA GLY A 3 -16.03 -13.92 -18.40
C GLY A 3 -15.66 -12.44 -18.35
N PHE A 4 -14.51 -12.15 -17.74
CA PHE A 4 -13.93 -10.82 -17.71
C PHE A 4 -12.80 -10.78 -18.76
N GLU A 5 -13.00 -9.94 -19.78
CA GLU A 5 -12.13 -9.79 -20.94
C GLU A 5 -10.78 -9.16 -20.57
N ALA A 6 -9.73 -9.78 -21.10
CA ALA A 6 -8.38 -9.24 -21.13
C ALA A 6 -8.32 -8.04 -22.09
N GLY A 7 -8.30 -6.82 -21.53
CA GLY A 7 -8.12 -5.57 -22.26
C GLY A 7 -6.65 -5.23 -22.49
N ASP A 8 -6.29 -5.26 -23.77
CA ASP A 8 -5.02 -4.94 -24.41
C ASP A 8 -4.43 -3.54 -24.09
N GLY A 9 -3.10 -3.49 -24.03
CA GLY A 9 -2.33 -2.48 -24.77
C GLY A 9 -2.32 -1.02 -24.29
N ARG A 10 -1.68 -0.73 -23.15
CA ARG A 10 -0.97 0.56 -22.99
C ARG A 10 0.47 0.36 -22.52
N ARG A 11 1.37 0.54 -23.49
CA ARG A 11 2.81 0.71 -23.33
C ARG A 11 3.11 1.87 -22.39
N HIS A 12 3.13 1.65 -21.09
CA HIS A 12 3.91 2.50 -20.19
C HIS A 12 5.34 1.97 -20.21
N ARG A 13 6.12 2.66 -21.03
CA ARG A 13 7.59 2.65 -21.07
C ARG A 13 8.10 2.85 -19.63
N TRP A 14 8.44 1.74 -18.98
CA TRP A 14 9.11 1.74 -17.68
C TRP A 14 10.54 2.18 -17.94
N GLU A 15 10.81 3.45 -17.67
CA GLU A 15 12.18 3.95 -17.65
C GLU A 15 12.85 3.38 -16.40
N ASP A 16 13.66 2.38 -16.67
CA ASP A 16 14.60 1.68 -15.82
C ASP A 16 15.49 2.69 -15.08
N HIS A 17 15.11 3.08 -13.86
CA HIS A 17 16.01 3.79 -12.96
C HIS A 17 15.75 3.40 -11.50
N ARG A 18 16.54 2.40 -11.06
CA ARG A 18 16.96 2.17 -9.67
C ARG A 18 15.86 1.80 -8.69
N ILE A 19 15.41 0.55 -8.85
CA ILE A 19 15.10 -0.26 -7.68
C ILE A 19 16.44 -0.47 -6.92
N CYS A 20 16.43 -0.25 -5.61
CA CYS A 20 17.54 -0.25 -4.65
C CYS A 20 18.38 1.05 -4.52
N GLY A 21 18.32 1.65 -3.32
CA GLY A 21 19.46 2.38 -2.74
C GLY A 21 19.33 3.90 -2.52
N GLY A 22 18.18 4.54 -2.76
CA GLY A 22 18.07 5.99 -2.59
C GLY A 22 16.67 6.45 -2.24
N LEU A 23 16.31 6.36 -0.96
CA LEU A 23 15.09 6.93 -0.42
C LEU A 23 15.13 8.45 -0.68
N SER A 24 14.39 8.96 -1.66
CA SER A 24 14.15 10.40 -1.80
C SER A 24 13.29 10.86 -0.63
N LEU A 25 13.94 11.11 0.52
CA LEU A 25 13.31 11.56 1.76
C LEU A 25 12.64 12.94 1.62
N MET A 26 12.88 13.67 0.53
CA MET A 26 12.26 14.97 0.24
C MET A 26 10.88 14.89 -0.44
N SER A 27 10.49 13.75 -1.01
CA SER A 27 9.15 13.62 -1.57
C SER A 27 8.14 13.36 -0.45
N SER A 28 7.05 14.12 -0.39
CA SER A 28 5.93 13.89 0.54
C SER A 28 5.17 12.59 0.24
N ARG A 29 5.39 12.01 -0.94
CA ARG A 29 4.77 10.78 -1.43
C ARG A 29 5.83 9.73 -1.72
N VAL A 30 5.62 8.51 -1.24
CA VAL A 30 6.49 7.36 -1.49
C VAL A 30 5.70 6.27 -2.18
N ARG A 31 6.13 5.90 -3.39
CA ARG A 31 5.52 4.81 -4.16
C ARG A 31 5.94 3.47 -3.58
N VAL A 32 4.96 2.60 -3.34
CA VAL A 32 5.15 1.25 -2.83
C VAL A 32 4.47 0.25 -3.75
N ARG A 33 5.02 -0.96 -3.81
CA ARG A 33 4.43 -2.06 -4.58
C ARG A 33 3.96 -3.13 -3.60
N ILE A 34 2.70 -3.49 -3.71
CA ILE A 34 2.06 -4.55 -2.91
C ILE A 34 1.90 -5.76 -3.81
N ARG A 35 2.35 -6.92 -3.34
CA ARG A 35 2.20 -8.19 -4.04
C ARG A 35 1.35 -9.11 -3.18
N LEU A 36 0.23 -9.57 -3.73
CA LEU A 36 -0.67 -10.53 -3.10
C LEU A 36 -0.52 -11.88 -3.81
N HIS A 37 -0.08 -12.89 -3.05
CA HIS A 37 0.14 -14.21 -3.59
C HIS A 37 -1.18 -14.80 -4.13
N GLY A 38 -1.20 -15.17 -5.42
CA GLY A 38 -2.37 -15.76 -6.08
C GLY A 38 -3.41 -14.77 -6.59
N VAL A 39 -3.26 -13.46 -6.34
CA VAL A 39 -4.19 -12.41 -6.80
C VAL A 39 -3.53 -11.51 -7.84
N GLY A 40 -2.34 -10.98 -7.55
CA GLY A 40 -1.64 -10.06 -8.45
C GLY A 40 -0.77 -9.04 -7.73
N GLU A 41 -0.41 -7.98 -8.46
CA GLU A 41 0.39 -6.86 -7.95
C GLU A 41 -0.41 -5.56 -8.04
N ALA A 42 -0.30 -4.72 -7.01
CA ALA A 42 -0.86 -3.38 -6.95
C ALA A 42 0.24 -2.36 -6.66
N VAL A 43 0.06 -1.13 -7.15
CA VAL A 43 0.95 -0.01 -6.87
C VAL A 43 0.18 1.02 -6.07
N GLY A 44 0.76 1.46 -4.96
CA GLY A 44 0.16 2.44 -4.07
C GLY A 44 1.13 3.57 -3.71
N GLU A 45 0.59 4.64 -3.13
CA GLU A 45 1.37 5.78 -2.66
C GLU A 45 1.15 6.00 -1.17
N LEU A 46 2.25 6.01 -0.41
CA LEU A 46 2.27 6.44 0.99
C LEU A 46 2.47 7.94 1.07
N ILE A 47 1.50 8.66 1.65
CA ILE A 47 1.52 10.12 1.76
C ILE A 47 1.92 10.50 3.19
N LYS A 48 3.18 10.95 3.37
CA LYS A 48 3.71 11.36 4.68
C LYS A 48 2.96 12.52 5.32
N VAL A 49 2.30 13.36 4.52
CA VAL A 49 1.47 14.47 5.03
C VAL A 49 0.28 13.94 5.83
N LEU A 50 -0.26 12.77 5.45
CA LEU A 50 -1.41 12.15 6.11
C LEU A 50 -1.01 11.38 7.36
N ALA A 51 0.15 10.72 7.39
CA ALA A 51 0.61 9.98 8.58
C ALA A 51 2.15 9.86 8.59
N PRO A 52 2.88 10.90 9.04
CA PRO A 52 4.33 10.95 8.88
C PRO A 52 5.04 9.85 9.66
N LEU A 53 4.65 9.61 10.92
CA LEU A 53 5.32 8.62 11.76
C LEU A 53 5.00 7.19 11.31
N THR A 54 3.76 6.96 10.90
CA THR A 54 3.30 5.66 10.39
C THR A 54 4.01 5.32 9.08
N VAL A 55 4.06 6.27 8.14
CA VAL A 55 4.75 6.06 6.86
C VAL A 55 6.24 5.83 7.06
N GLU A 56 6.91 6.60 7.92
CA GLU A 56 8.32 6.34 8.20
C GLU A 56 8.56 4.97 8.83
N ALA A 57 7.69 4.52 9.74
CA ALA A 57 7.81 3.21 10.36
C ALA A 57 7.62 2.09 9.32
N LEU A 58 6.66 2.24 8.41
CA LEU A 58 6.47 1.34 7.27
C LEU A 58 7.74 1.25 6.42
N LEU A 59 8.29 2.40 6.02
CA LEU A 59 9.48 2.47 5.17
C LEU A 59 10.72 1.83 5.83
N ARG A 60 10.88 1.98 7.14
CA ARG A 60 11.98 1.36 7.90
C ARG A 60 11.88 -0.17 7.98
N ARG A 61 10.70 -0.73 7.79
CA ARG A 61 10.46 -2.19 7.85
C ARG A 61 10.35 -2.85 6.47
N LEU A 62 10.37 -2.08 5.38
CA LEU A 62 10.33 -2.67 4.05
C LEU A 62 11.58 -3.54 3.81
N PRO A 63 11.45 -4.71 3.16
CA PRO A 63 10.20 -5.34 2.70
C PRO A 63 9.39 -5.98 3.85
N ILE A 64 8.07 -5.75 3.85
CA ILE A 64 7.16 -6.32 4.86
C ILE A 64 6.40 -7.48 4.23
N GLU A 65 6.43 -8.64 4.88
CA GLU A 65 5.64 -9.81 4.54
C GLU A 65 4.59 -10.02 5.62
N GLY A 66 3.35 -10.24 5.21
CA GLY A 66 2.21 -10.30 6.13
C GLY A 66 1.10 -11.18 5.60
N ARG A 67 0.22 -11.62 6.51
CA ARG A 67 -0.99 -12.35 6.13
C ARG A 67 -2.06 -11.36 5.67
N ALA A 68 -2.56 -11.57 4.47
CA ALA A 68 -3.69 -10.83 3.93
C ALA A 68 -5.01 -11.56 4.26
N HIS A 69 -6.02 -10.80 4.62
CA HIS A 69 -7.39 -11.27 4.79
C HIS A 69 -8.38 -10.29 4.15
N LEU A 70 -9.56 -10.79 3.81
CA LEU A 70 -10.60 -9.97 3.18
C LEU A 70 -11.28 -9.10 4.24
N VAL A 71 -11.50 -7.84 3.90
CA VAL A 71 -12.29 -6.89 4.70
C VAL A 71 -13.41 -6.32 3.83
N ASP A 72 -14.36 -5.63 4.44
CA ASP A 72 -15.45 -5.02 3.70
C ASP A 72 -14.88 -3.98 2.71
N GLY A 73 -15.15 -4.19 1.41
CA GLY A 73 -14.64 -3.34 0.34
C GLY A 73 -13.15 -3.49 -0.01
N GLY A 74 -12.41 -4.46 0.56
CA GLY A 74 -10.97 -4.51 0.31
C GLY A 74 -10.21 -5.71 0.88
N VAL A 75 -8.90 -5.52 1.05
CA VAL A 75 -7.96 -6.48 1.64
C VAL A 75 -7.16 -5.80 2.73
N ALA A 76 -7.06 -6.43 3.90
CA ALA A 76 -6.19 -5.97 4.98
C ALA A 76 -5.01 -6.92 5.15
N ILE A 77 -3.82 -6.35 5.27
CA ILE A 77 -2.55 -7.06 5.43
C ILE A 77 -2.02 -6.80 6.82
N LEU A 78 -1.87 -7.84 7.63
CA LEU A 78 -1.27 -7.74 8.96
C LEU A 78 0.22 -7.41 8.83
N ILE A 79 0.63 -6.22 9.28
CA ILE A 79 2.02 -5.73 9.18
C ILE A 79 2.74 -5.66 10.52
N GLY A 80 2.01 -5.68 11.64
CA GLY A 80 2.61 -5.79 12.98
C GLY A 80 3.47 -4.56 13.39
N LEU A 81 3.16 -3.38 12.86
CA LEU A 81 3.91 -2.13 13.03
C LEU A 81 3.93 -1.61 14.48
N GLY A 82 2.90 -1.91 15.27
CA GLY A 82 2.73 -1.51 16.67
C GLY A 82 2.51 0.00 16.82
N ARG A 83 1.86 0.64 15.85
CA ARG A 83 1.58 2.09 15.88
C ARG A 83 0.15 2.37 16.31
N GLY A 84 0.00 3.36 17.18
CA GLY A 84 -1.30 3.90 17.58
C GLY A 84 -1.93 4.74 16.48
N GLU A 85 -3.08 5.33 16.79
CA GLU A 85 -3.83 6.17 15.87
C GLU A 85 -3.07 7.46 15.53
N GLU A 86 -2.91 7.73 14.23
CA GLU A 86 -2.31 8.96 13.72
C GLU A 86 -3.20 9.53 12.61
N LYS A 87 -3.79 10.72 12.84
CA LYS A 87 -4.64 11.44 11.87
C LYS A 87 -5.73 10.54 11.26
N ALA A 88 -6.44 9.80 12.11
CA ALA A 88 -7.47 8.87 11.67
C ALA A 88 -8.57 9.56 10.85
N VAL A 89 -8.96 8.87 9.79
CA VAL A 89 -10.09 9.19 8.93
C VAL A 89 -11.12 8.08 9.03
N ARG A 90 -12.41 8.43 8.98
CA ARG A 90 -13.50 7.45 9.08
C ARG A 90 -13.94 6.93 7.71
N ASP A 91 -13.77 7.77 6.69
CA ASP A 91 -14.20 7.52 5.32
C ASP A 91 -12.98 7.57 4.41
N VAL A 92 -12.90 6.60 3.50
CA VAL A 92 -11.83 6.47 2.50
C VAL A 92 -12.46 6.18 1.14
N GLU A 93 -11.81 6.66 0.08
CA GLU A 93 -12.25 6.38 -1.29
C GLU A 93 -11.76 5.00 -1.76
N ALA A 94 -12.47 4.39 -2.70
CA ALA A 94 -12.04 3.14 -3.33
C ALA A 94 -10.66 3.33 -4.01
N GLY A 95 -9.75 2.39 -3.80
CA GLY A 95 -8.34 2.51 -4.22
C GLY A 95 -7.43 3.20 -3.19
N ALA A 96 -7.97 3.67 -2.06
CA ALA A 96 -7.15 4.24 -0.99
C ALA A 96 -6.50 3.16 -0.12
N MET A 97 -5.35 3.52 0.46
CA MET A 97 -4.69 2.71 1.47
C MET A 97 -4.78 3.40 2.82
N ALA A 98 -5.14 2.64 3.86
CA ALA A 98 -5.23 3.13 5.22
C ALA A 98 -4.53 2.16 6.19
N TYR A 99 -4.03 2.69 7.31
CA TYR A 99 -3.48 1.88 8.38
C TYR A 99 -4.50 1.78 9.52
N TRP A 100 -4.84 0.55 9.92
CA TRP A 100 -5.76 0.28 11.00
C TRP A 100 -5.00 -0.07 12.28
N PRO A 101 -4.94 0.81 13.28
CA PRO A 101 -4.09 0.63 14.46
C PRO A 101 -4.56 -0.49 15.40
N MET A 102 -5.87 -0.77 15.47
CA MET A 102 -6.40 -1.81 16.38
C MET A 102 -6.00 -3.23 15.98
N GLU A 103 -5.86 -3.50 14.68
CA GLU A 103 -5.43 -4.80 14.16
C GLU A 103 -4.00 -4.77 13.64
N ASP A 104 -3.36 -3.60 13.69
CA ASP A 104 -1.99 -3.38 13.23
C ASP A 104 -1.81 -3.83 11.77
N SER A 105 -2.78 -3.45 10.94
CA SER A 105 -2.96 -3.89 9.57
C SER A 105 -2.96 -2.73 8.58
N LEU A 106 -2.52 -3.00 7.36
CA LEU A 106 -2.62 -2.09 6.22
C LEU A 106 -3.82 -2.52 5.36
N CYS A 107 -4.85 -1.70 5.33
CA CYS A 107 -6.05 -1.90 4.53
C CYS A 107 -5.89 -1.26 3.15
N LEU A 108 -6.24 -2.00 2.11
CA LEU A 108 -6.35 -1.55 0.73
C LEU A 108 -7.82 -1.71 0.32
N TYR A 109 -8.49 -0.61 0.00
CA TYR A 109 -9.88 -0.57 -0.48
C TYR A 109 -9.95 -0.37 -2.00
#